data_AF-A0A4V3F8G9-F1
#
_entry.id   AF-A0A4V3F8G9-F1
#
_cell.length_a   1.000
_cell.length_b   1.000
_cell.length_c   1.000
_cell.angle_alpha   90.00
_cell.angle_beta   90.00
_cell.angle_gamma   90.00
#
_symmetry.space_group_name_H-M   'P 1'
#
loop_
_entity.id
_entity.type
_entity.pdbx_description
1 polymer ?
#
loop_
_entity_poly.entity_id
_entity_poly.type
_entity_poly.pdbx_seq_one_letter_code
_entity_poly.pdbx_strand_id
1 'polypeptide(L)'
;MVIVNNQIKDNVTFIMSQRLYNNIEIQEKISKALQNLSDADLDKFCRKSHSKVVFDIKNPLVLKVPTHFTESEKMNAIKDEKGMDRYTWAYEFERNGFLYAMHTQWHARNDVYVQRWLADVA
;
A
#
# COMPACT_ATOMS: atom_id res chain seq x y z
N MET A 1 9.19 40.06 -24.51
CA MET A 1 8.76 40.02 -23.10
C MET A 1 7.99 38.73 -22.91
N VAL A 2 8.51 37.82 -22.08
CA VAL A 2 8.11 36.39 -22.02
C VAL A 2 6.84 36.24 -21.19
N ILE A 3 5.73 35.85 -21.81
CA ILE A 3 4.49 35.43 -21.13
C ILE A 3 4.17 34.00 -21.56
N VAL A 4 5.03 33.04 -21.19
CA VAL A 4 4.76 31.61 -21.42
C VAL A 4 5.39 30.81 -20.29
N ASN A 5 4.96 30.99 -19.04
CA ASN A 5 5.48 30.16 -17.93
C ASN A 5 4.51 29.94 -16.74
N ASN A 6 3.41 30.68 -16.62
CA ASN A 6 2.46 30.47 -15.51
C ASN A 6 1.40 29.40 -15.81
N GLN A 7 0.83 29.36 -17.02
CA GLN A 7 -0.23 28.40 -17.38
C GLN A 7 0.23 26.92 -17.29
N ILE A 8 1.50 26.63 -17.60
CA ILE A 8 2.06 25.28 -17.49
C ILE A 8 2.24 24.88 -16.03
N LYS A 9 2.69 25.82 -15.16
CA LYS A 9 2.79 25.56 -13.72
C LYS A 9 1.42 25.33 -13.09
N ASP A 10 0.42 26.09 -13.50
CA ASP A 10 -0.94 25.98 -12.97
C ASP A 10 -1.60 24.65 -13.40
N ASN A 11 -1.39 24.21 -14.64
CA ASN A 11 -1.86 22.90 -15.11
C ASN A 11 -1.13 21.71 -14.45
N VAL A 12 0.19 21.81 -14.25
CA VAL A 12 0.95 20.79 -13.52
C VAL A 12 0.52 20.72 -12.05
N THR A 13 0.21 21.87 -11.43
CA THR A 13 -0.29 21.95 -10.05
C THR A 13 -1.72 21.41 -9.94
N PHE A 14 -2.56 21.65 -10.96
CA PHE A 14 -3.94 21.15 -11.01
C PHE A 14 -4.01 19.62 -11.14
N ILE A 15 -3.18 19.02 -12.01
CA ILE A 15 -3.05 17.55 -12.15
C ILE A 15 -2.54 16.90 -10.86
N MET A 16 -1.69 17.59 -10.09
CA MET A 16 -1.18 17.10 -8.80
C MET A 16 -2.21 17.11 -7.66
N SER A 17 -3.38 17.75 -7.85
CA SER A 17 -4.38 17.91 -6.79
C SER A 17 -5.49 16.85 -6.78
N GLN A 18 -5.64 16.07 -7.85
CA GLN A 18 -6.62 14.98 -7.89
C GLN A 18 -5.92 13.64 -7.63
N ARG A 19 -6.16 13.09 -6.44
CA ARG A 19 -5.87 11.68 -6.13
C ARG A 19 -6.46 10.80 -7.24
N LEU A 20 -5.69 9.86 -7.77
CA LEU A 20 -6.22 8.82 -8.67
C LEU A 20 -7.04 7.80 -7.88
N TYR A 21 -6.65 7.57 -6.62
CA TYR A 21 -7.32 6.65 -5.71
C TYR A 21 -7.35 7.24 -4.31
N ASN A 22 -8.47 7.08 -3.61
CA ASN A 22 -8.49 7.26 -2.17
C ASN A 22 -7.82 6.06 -1.45
N ASN A 23 -7.57 6.19 -0.14
CA ASN A 23 -6.82 5.16 0.60
C ASN A 23 -7.55 3.81 0.65
N ILE A 24 -8.88 3.81 0.73
CA ILE A 24 -9.70 2.58 0.72
C ILE A 24 -9.54 1.88 -0.63
N GLU A 25 -9.65 2.61 -1.74
CA GLU A 25 -9.50 2.05 -3.08
C GLU A 25 -8.11 1.43 -3.31
N ILE A 26 -7.05 2.09 -2.80
CA ILE A 26 -5.70 1.54 -2.87
C ILE A 26 -5.63 0.20 -2.15
N GLN A 27 -6.11 0.14 -0.90
CA GLN A 27 -6.02 -1.06 -0.07
C GLN A 27 -6.84 -2.21 -0.65
N GLU A 28 -8.05 -1.94 -1.15
CA GLU A 28 -8.91 -2.94 -1.78
C GLU A 28 -8.31 -3.49 -3.07
N LYS A 29 -7.83 -2.61 -3.96
CA LYS A 29 -7.25 -3.02 -5.25
C LYS A 29 -5.97 -3.82 -5.04
N ILE A 30 -5.09 -3.37 -4.14
CA ILE A 30 -3.86 -4.08 -3.82
C ILE A 30 -4.16 -5.42 -3.16
N SER A 31 -5.04 -5.48 -2.16
CA SER A 31 -5.39 -6.74 -1.48
C SER A 31 -5.92 -7.78 -2.47
N LYS A 32 -6.80 -7.38 -3.40
CA LYS A 32 -7.29 -8.27 -4.46
C LYS A 32 -6.18 -8.74 -5.40
N ALA A 33 -5.28 -7.85 -5.83
CA ALA A 33 -4.17 -8.21 -6.70
C ALA A 33 -3.17 -9.16 -6.02
N LEU A 34 -2.86 -8.93 -4.73
CA LEU A 34 -1.94 -9.77 -3.96
C LEU A 34 -2.41 -11.22 -3.82
N GLN A 35 -3.73 -11.45 -3.75
CA GLN A 35 -4.28 -12.81 -3.66
C GLN A 35 -3.97 -13.67 -4.89
N ASN A 36 -3.74 -13.06 -6.05
CA ASN A 36 -3.43 -13.75 -7.31
C ASN A 36 -1.93 -14.00 -7.52
N LEU A 37 -1.06 -13.46 -6.65
CA LEU A 37 0.39 -13.64 -6.79
C LEU A 37 0.84 -15.04 -6.38
N SER A 38 2.06 -15.41 -6.78
CA SER A 38 2.75 -16.57 -6.20
C SER A 38 3.13 -16.32 -4.73
N ASP A 39 3.32 -17.37 -3.95
CA ASP A 39 3.76 -17.24 -2.55
C ASP A 39 5.11 -16.52 -2.45
N ALA A 40 6.02 -16.80 -3.39
CA ALA A 40 7.35 -16.19 -3.45
C ALA A 40 7.28 -14.68 -3.74
N ASP A 41 6.32 -14.24 -4.56
CA ASP A 41 6.11 -12.81 -4.84
C ASP A 41 5.41 -12.11 -3.68
N LEU A 42 4.42 -12.78 -3.06
CA LEU A 42 3.74 -12.25 -1.88
C LEU A 42 4.72 -12.01 -0.73
N ASP A 43 5.64 -12.94 -0.47
CA ASP A 43 6.66 -12.81 0.58
C ASP A 43 7.62 -11.63 0.35
N LYS A 44 7.78 -11.15 -0.89
CA LYS A 44 8.56 -9.93 -1.17
C LYS A 44 7.87 -8.71 -0.56
N PHE A 45 6.54 -8.65 -0.55
CA PHE A 45 5.78 -7.54 0.01
C PHE A 45 5.78 -7.47 1.54
N CYS A 46 6.26 -8.52 2.21
CA CYS A 46 6.60 -8.49 3.64
C CYS A 46 7.94 -7.77 3.92
N ARG A 47 8.68 -7.36 2.88
CA ARG A 47 10.00 -6.72 3.02
C ARG A 47 9.92 -5.24 2.69
N LYS A 48 10.35 -4.41 3.64
CA LYS A 48 10.44 -2.94 3.49
C LYS A 48 11.13 -2.49 2.20
N SER A 49 12.24 -3.13 1.82
CA SER A 49 13.02 -2.74 0.63
C SER A 49 12.21 -2.92 -0.65
N HIS A 50 11.48 -4.01 -0.79
CA HIS A 50 10.65 -4.25 -1.96
C HIS A 50 9.48 -3.29 -2.02
N SER A 51 8.76 -3.11 -0.91
CA SER A 51 7.64 -2.17 -0.83
C SER A 51 8.06 -0.72 -1.08
N LYS A 52 9.28 -0.34 -0.68
CA LYS A 52 9.86 0.97 -1.01
C LYS A 52 10.10 1.14 -2.51
N VAL A 53 10.58 0.11 -3.20
CA VAL A 53 10.83 0.17 -4.65
C VAL A 53 9.52 0.20 -5.43
N VAL A 54 8.55 -0.64 -5.06
CA VAL A 54 7.29 -0.78 -5.80
C VAL A 54 6.33 0.37 -5.54
N PHE A 55 6.17 0.78 -4.27
CA PHE A 55 5.11 1.73 -3.86
C PHE A 55 5.63 3.02 -3.21
N ASP A 56 6.94 3.18 -3.05
CA ASP A 56 7.54 4.33 -2.34
C ASP A 56 7.08 4.49 -0.87
N ILE A 57 6.79 3.37 -0.20
CA ILE A 57 6.44 3.33 1.23
C ILE A 57 7.63 2.90 2.10
N LYS A 58 7.64 3.32 3.37
CA LYS A 58 8.77 3.11 4.30
C LYS A 58 8.66 1.83 5.14
N ASN A 59 7.52 1.16 5.09
CA ASN A 59 7.24 -0.08 5.81
C ASN A 59 6.95 -1.19 4.79
N PRO A 60 7.00 -2.47 5.20
CA PRO A 60 6.37 -3.54 4.44
C PRO A 60 4.93 -3.17 4.03
N LEU A 61 4.53 -3.62 2.84
CA LEU A 61 3.17 -3.42 2.35
C LEU A 61 2.18 -4.28 3.12
N VAL A 62 2.59 -5.52 3.42
CA VAL A 62 1.80 -6.45 4.20
C VAL A 62 2.55 -6.92 5.43
N LEU A 63 1.82 -7.00 6.54
CA LEU A 63 2.26 -7.70 7.73
C LEU A 63 1.76 -9.14 7.65
N LYS A 64 2.66 -10.11 7.79
CA LYS A 64 2.34 -11.54 7.79
C LYS A 64 2.38 -12.06 9.23
N VAL A 65 1.28 -12.66 9.69
CA VAL A 65 1.21 -13.31 11.00
C VAL A 65 0.60 -14.72 10.88
N PRO A 66 0.89 -15.65 11.79
CA PRO A 66 0.22 -16.95 11.84
C PRO A 66 -1.29 -16.82 12.08
N THR A 67 -2.10 -17.71 11.51
CA THR A 67 -3.57 -17.73 11.69
C THR A 67 -4.02 -18.07 13.11
N HIS A 68 -3.16 -18.69 13.91
CA HIS A 68 -3.45 -19.02 15.31
C HIS A 68 -3.23 -17.85 16.28
N PHE A 69 -2.83 -16.67 15.79
CA PHE A 69 -2.77 -15.47 16.63
C PHE A 69 -4.15 -15.16 17.20
N THR A 70 -4.19 -14.93 18.51
CA THR A 70 -5.36 -14.40 19.21
C THR A 70 -5.69 -12.99 18.73
N GLU A 71 -6.92 -12.52 19.00
CA GLU A 71 -7.32 -11.15 18.67
C GLU A 71 -6.38 -10.11 19.31
N SER A 72 -5.94 -10.33 20.56
CA SER A 72 -5.00 -9.45 21.24
C SER A 72 -3.64 -9.40 20.53
N GLU A 73 -3.11 -10.55 20.11
CA GLU A 73 -1.87 -10.63 19.34
C GLU A 73 -2.01 -9.94 17.99
N LYS A 74 -3.14 -10.13 17.28
CA LYS A 74 -3.45 -9.41 16.03
C LYS A 74 -3.46 -7.89 16.24
N MET A 75 -4.11 -7.42 17.30
CA MET A 75 -4.21 -5.98 17.60
C MET A 75 -2.86 -5.36 18.00
N ASN A 76 -1.99 -6.13 18.64
CA ASN A 76 -0.65 -5.67 18.98
C ASN A 76 0.31 -5.70 17.78
N ALA A 77 0.16 -6.69 16.88
CA ALA A 77 1.06 -6.87 15.74
C ALA A 77 1.00 -5.73 14.71
N ILE A 78 -0.14 -5.04 14.59
CA ILE A 78 -0.32 -3.94 13.63
C ILE A 78 0.26 -2.60 14.10
N LYS A 79 0.70 -2.52 15.36
CA LYS A 79 1.21 -1.30 15.99
C LYS A 79 2.73 -1.19 15.85
N ASP A 80 3.22 0.04 15.74
CA ASP A 80 4.66 0.31 15.86
C ASP A 80 5.09 0.48 17.33
N GLU A 81 6.39 0.70 17.55
CA GLU A 81 7.00 0.94 18.87
C GLU A 81 6.40 2.14 19.62
N LYS A 82 5.68 3.03 18.93
CA LYS A 82 4.99 4.19 19.50
C LYS A 82 3.49 3.93 19.72
N GLY A 83 3.02 2.71 19.48
CA GLY A 83 1.62 2.32 19.63
C GLY A 83 0.71 2.77 18.48
N MET A 84 1.27 3.25 17.36
CA MET A 84 0.49 3.73 16.22
C MET A 84 0.18 2.58 15.25
N ASP A 85 -1.07 2.47 14.80
CA ASP A 85 -1.48 1.48 13.81
C ASP A 85 -0.84 1.76 12.44
N ARG A 86 0.02 0.85 11.98
CA ARG A 86 0.67 0.90 10.66
C ARG A 86 0.02 -0.02 9.64
N TYR A 87 -0.80 -0.93 10.12
CA TYR A 87 -1.53 -1.91 9.32
C TYR A 87 -2.99 -1.98 9.76
N THR A 88 -3.84 -2.55 8.90
CA THR A 88 -5.24 -2.82 9.19
C THR A 88 -5.62 -4.24 8.78
N TRP A 89 -6.49 -4.86 9.56
CA TRP A 89 -7.10 -6.16 9.26
C TRP A 89 -8.34 -6.03 8.36
N ALA A 90 -8.80 -4.82 8.03
CA ALA A 90 -10.03 -4.60 7.24
C ALA A 90 -9.98 -5.20 5.81
N TYR A 91 -8.78 -5.37 5.26
CA TYR A 91 -8.54 -5.93 3.93
C TYR A 91 -7.68 -7.18 4.01
N GLU A 92 -7.76 -7.89 5.13
CA GLU A 92 -6.98 -9.09 5.37
C GLU A 92 -7.38 -10.23 4.43
N PHE A 93 -6.42 -11.11 4.17
CA PHE A 93 -6.66 -12.38 3.52
C PHE A 93 -5.78 -13.45 4.15
N GLU A 94 -6.25 -14.69 4.07
CA GLU A 94 -5.55 -15.87 4.58
C GLU A 94 -4.88 -16.64 3.43
N ARG A 95 -3.65 -17.10 3.65
CA ARG A 95 -2.96 -18.00 2.72
C ARG A 95 -1.94 -18.86 3.44
N ASN A 96 -2.00 -20.17 3.23
CA ASN A 96 -1.06 -21.17 3.78
C ASN A 96 -0.85 -21.05 5.30
N GLY A 97 -1.91 -20.84 6.08
CA GLY A 97 -1.84 -20.73 7.54
C GLY A 97 -1.29 -19.38 8.04
N PHE A 98 -1.23 -18.36 7.19
CA PHE A 98 -0.88 -16.99 7.54
C PHE A 98 -1.99 -16.00 7.18
N LEU A 99 -2.18 -15.00 8.03
CA LEU A 99 -2.99 -13.81 7.78
C LEU A 99 -2.09 -12.66 7.33
N TYR A 100 -2.60 -11.87 6.38
CA TYR A 100 -1.88 -10.73 5.83
C TYR A 100 -2.66 -9.44 6.11
N ALA A 101 -2.09 -8.53 6.91
CA ALA A 101 -2.65 -7.22 7.19
C ALA A 101 -2.14 -6.18 6.20
N MET A 102 -2.95 -5.18 5.87
CA MET A 102 -2.62 -4.18 4.85
C MET A 102 -2.04 -2.89 5.43
N HIS A 103 -1.01 -2.34 4.79
CA HIS A 103 -0.47 -1.03 5.15
C HIS A 103 -1.52 0.09 5.05
N THR A 104 -1.51 1.03 6.00
CA THR A 104 -2.53 2.09 6.12
C THR A 104 -2.14 3.44 5.55
N GLN A 105 -0.85 3.72 5.35
CA GLN A 105 -0.38 5.09 5.10
C GLN A 105 -0.12 5.33 3.62
N TRP A 106 -1.12 5.94 2.98
CA TRP A 106 -1.08 6.28 1.56
C TRP A 106 -1.14 7.79 1.36
N HIS A 107 -0.22 8.31 0.55
CA HIS A 107 -0.15 9.71 0.14
C HIS A 107 -0.44 9.83 -1.35
N ALA A 108 -0.83 11.02 -1.82
CA ALA A 108 -1.18 11.26 -3.22
C ALA A 108 -0.10 10.81 -4.22
N ARG A 109 1.18 10.96 -3.86
CA ARG A 109 2.30 10.50 -4.68
C ARG A 109 2.33 8.99 -4.90
N ASN A 110 1.75 8.20 -4.00
CA ASN A 110 1.73 6.74 -4.09
C ASN A 110 0.77 6.26 -5.18
N ASP A 111 -0.26 7.04 -5.51
CA ASP A 111 -1.29 6.68 -6.49
C ASP A 111 -0.71 6.26 -7.84
N VAL A 112 0.33 6.97 -8.33
CA VAL A 112 1.00 6.66 -9.60
C VAL A 112 1.75 5.32 -9.54
N TYR A 113 2.35 4.99 -8.40
CA TYR A 113 3.01 3.70 -8.20
C TYR A 113 1.99 2.57 -8.15
N VAL A 114 0.88 2.80 -7.45
CA VAL A 114 -0.23 1.84 -7.36
C VAL A 114 -0.81 1.56 -8.74
N GLN A 115 -1.10 2.60 -9.52
CA GLN A 115 -1.63 2.46 -10.88
C GLN A 115 -0.67 1.66 -11.77
N ARG A 116 0.63 1.99 -11.76
CA ARG A 116 1.64 1.29 -12.56
C ARG A 116 1.73 -0.18 -12.18
N TRP A 117 1.86 -0.47 -10.89
CA TRP A 117 1.95 -1.85 -10.42
C TRP A 117 0.70 -2.65 -10.75
N LEU A 118 -0.50 -2.08 -10.55
CA LEU A 118 -1.76 -2.74 -10.91
C LEU A 118 -1.85 -3.04 -12.41
N ALA A 119 -1.32 -2.17 -13.28
CA ALA A 119 -1.28 -2.43 -14.72
C ALA A 119 -0.33 -3.58 -15.10
N ASP A 120 0.66 -3.88 -14.28
CA ASP A 120 1.63 -4.96 -14.50
C ASP A 120 1.14 -6.33 -13.97
N VAL A 121 0.22 -6.33 -12.99
CA VAL A 121 -0.22 -7.56 -12.28
C VAL A 121 -1.71 -7.91 -12.47
N ALA A 122 -2.53 -7.02 -13.04
CA ALA A 122 -3.94 -7.26 -13.36
C ALA A 122 -4.10 -7.91 -14.74
#